data_AF-A0A368ANZ6-F1
#
_entry.id   AF-A0A368ANZ6-F1
#
_cell.length_a   1.000
_cell.length_b   1.000
_cell.length_c   1.000
_cell.angle_alpha   90.00
_cell.angle_beta   90.00
_cell.angle_gamma   90.00
#
_symmetry.space_group_name_H-M   'P 1'
#
loop_
_entity.id
_entity.type
_entity.pdbx_description
1 polymer ?
#
loop_
_entity_poly.entity_id
_entity_poly.type
_entity_poly.pdbx_seq_one_letter_code
_entity_poly.pdbx_strand_id
1 'polypeptide(L)'
;MSYKKTAIGLKCYDWSSVDLLKNLSPQTIVGCKKKIEARQQHFWHDMSSEFDSKHFLNYLMKRTDLNLSDEFLEFVCLWHLDEQNHYRGLRKINSVLYNQSENLIDQRIKSRKPDFGSVSTFLRDEFTILLSIAFDEITSTRAYKQDFDLFDSLGPCCLSTWIRYAARDEAAHYGNAMKLLKLHHSCRFEEAPRFLDDIINFETSHRFTYQNTFIFDHDTDDFSLDLLNRSRHTILELLRRPS
;
A
#
# COMPACT_ATOMS: atom_id res chain seq x y z
N MET A 1 1.20 -22.27 -0.41
CA MET A 1 1.03 -21.11 -1.30
C MET A 1 1.80 -21.33 -2.56
N SER A 2 1.13 -21.30 -3.71
CA SER A 2 1.78 -21.36 -5.02
C SER A 2 1.97 -19.95 -5.56
N TYR A 3 3.18 -19.68 -6.05
CA TYR A 3 3.51 -18.47 -6.78
C TYR A 3 2.92 -18.54 -8.20
N LYS A 4 2.20 -17.51 -8.65
CA LYS A 4 1.75 -17.40 -10.05
C LYS A 4 2.64 -16.39 -10.77
N LYS A 5 3.32 -16.83 -11.84
CA LYS A 5 3.99 -15.92 -12.78
C LYS A 5 2.95 -15.43 -13.77
N THR A 6 2.86 -14.11 -13.94
CA THR A 6 2.18 -13.53 -15.09
C THR A 6 2.93 -13.83 -16.38
N ALA A 7 2.34 -13.50 -17.54
CA ALA A 7 2.99 -13.69 -18.85
C ALA A 7 4.37 -13.00 -18.90
N ILE A 8 4.51 -11.88 -18.21
CA ILE A 8 5.75 -11.11 -18.10
C ILE A 8 6.53 -11.38 -16.80
N GLY A 9 6.11 -12.35 -15.99
CA GLY A 9 6.78 -12.79 -14.77
C GLY A 9 6.74 -11.77 -13.63
N LEU A 10 5.64 -11.03 -13.46
CA LEU A 10 5.34 -10.30 -12.23
C LEU A 10 5.10 -11.28 -11.09
N LYS A 11 5.36 -10.82 -9.87
CA LYS A 11 5.11 -11.58 -8.64
C LYS A 11 3.73 -11.26 -8.09
N CYS A 12 2.94 -12.31 -7.84
CA CYS A 12 1.68 -12.25 -7.09
C CYS A 12 1.53 -13.56 -6.29
N TYR A 13 0.85 -13.48 -5.15
CA TYR A 13 0.62 -14.63 -4.27
C TYR A 13 -0.86 -14.92 -4.15
N ASP A 14 -1.21 -16.20 -4.29
CA ASP A 14 -2.60 -16.62 -4.17
C ASP A 14 -2.96 -16.88 -2.69
N TRP A 15 -3.70 -15.94 -2.09
CA TRP A 15 -4.26 -16.06 -0.73
C TRP A 15 -5.48 -15.16 -0.55
N SER A 16 -6.26 -15.42 0.51
CA SER A 16 -7.54 -14.75 0.77
C SER A 16 -7.62 -14.33 2.22
N SER A 17 -7.72 -13.01 2.46
CA SER A 17 -7.97 -12.44 3.79
C SER A 17 -9.27 -12.96 4.39
N VAL A 18 -10.30 -13.13 3.55
CA VAL A 18 -11.61 -13.62 3.98
C VAL A 18 -11.48 -15.05 4.52
N ASP A 19 -10.79 -15.93 3.79
CA ASP A 19 -10.61 -17.31 4.23
C ASP A 19 -9.70 -17.43 5.45
N LEU A 20 -8.63 -16.63 5.50
CA LEU A 20 -7.68 -16.62 6.60
C LEU A 20 -8.31 -16.13 7.91
N LEU A 21 -9.20 -15.12 7.83
CA LEU A 21 -9.79 -14.46 8.99
C LEU A 21 -11.24 -14.89 9.29
N LYS A 22 -11.78 -15.89 8.58
CA LYS A 22 -13.19 -16.31 8.70
C LYS A 22 -13.66 -16.63 10.12
N ASN A 23 -12.76 -17.14 10.96
CA ASN A 23 -13.05 -17.53 12.34
C ASN A 23 -12.61 -16.47 13.37
N LEU A 24 -12.11 -15.31 12.94
CA LEU A 24 -11.69 -14.25 13.84
C LEU A 24 -12.90 -13.65 14.55
N SER A 25 -12.88 -13.63 15.88
CA SER A 25 -13.95 -13.06 16.70
C SER A 25 -13.42 -12.24 17.88
N PRO A 26 -14.19 -11.25 18.40
CA PRO A 26 -13.73 -10.39 19.50
C PRO A 26 -13.29 -11.16 20.75
N GLN A 27 -13.92 -12.31 21.02
CA GLN A 27 -13.63 -13.13 22.20
C GLN A 27 -12.25 -13.82 22.14
N THR A 28 -11.66 -13.92 20.95
CA THR A 28 -10.36 -14.56 20.74
C THR A 28 -9.17 -13.60 20.91
N ILE A 29 -9.42 -12.30 21.05
CA ILE A 29 -8.38 -11.27 21.17
C ILE A 29 -7.86 -11.23 22.62
N VAL A 30 -6.54 -11.34 22.80
CA VAL A 30 -5.89 -11.42 24.13
C VAL A 30 -4.89 -10.29 24.43
N GLY A 31 -4.80 -9.27 23.57
CA GLY A 31 -3.87 -8.15 23.71
C GLY A 31 -4.26 -7.07 24.74
N CYS A 32 -3.33 -6.14 25.01
CA CYS A 32 -3.58 -5.01 25.91
C CYS A 32 -4.61 -4.04 25.29
N LYS A 33 -5.81 -3.97 25.88
CA LYS A 33 -6.92 -3.12 25.40
C LYS A 33 -6.50 -1.67 25.16
N LYS A 34 -5.76 -1.06 26.09
CA LYS A 34 -5.28 0.32 25.94
C LYS A 34 -4.37 0.52 24.73
N LYS A 35 -3.50 -0.46 24.41
CA LYS A 35 -2.65 -0.40 23.23
C LYS A 35 -3.46 -0.54 21.95
N ILE A 36 -4.45 -1.44 21.95
CA ILE A 36 -5.35 -1.64 20.81
C ILE A 36 -6.17 -0.36 20.55
N GLU A 37 -6.76 0.21 21.59
CA GLU A 37 -7.53 1.46 21.54
C GLU A 37 -6.68 2.64 21.02
N ALA A 38 -5.43 2.75 21.46
CA ALA A 38 -4.52 3.80 21.00
C ALA A 38 -4.20 3.71 19.48
N ARG A 39 -4.32 2.53 18.88
CA ARG A 39 -4.06 2.29 17.45
C ARG A 39 -5.29 2.43 16.56
N GLN A 40 -6.45 2.81 17.12
CA GLN A 40 -7.70 2.81 16.35
C GLN A 40 -7.67 3.72 15.11
N GLN A 41 -7.00 4.87 15.21
CA GLN A 41 -6.89 5.79 14.08
C GLN A 41 -5.97 5.22 12.99
N HIS A 42 -4.85 4.57 13.37
CA HIS A 42 -3.94 3.88 12.45
C HIS A 42 -4.64 2.77 11.69
N PHE A 43 -5.29 1.84 12.40
CA PHE A 43 -6.03 0.76 11.76
C PHE A 43 -7.14 1.26 10.85
N TRP A 44 -7.78 2.38 11.19
CA TRP A 44 -8.77 3.00 10.31
C TRP A 44 -8.11 3.59 9.06
N HIS A 45 -6.99 4.29 9.23
CA HIS A 45 -6.21 4.87 8.16
C HIS A 45 -5.74 3.81 7.18
N ASP A 46 -5.02 2.79 7.64
CA ASP A 46 -4.51 1.67 6.82
C ASP A 46 -5.65 0.99 6.06
N MET A 47 -6.75 0.66 6.75
CA MET A 47 -7.92 0.07 6.11
C MET A 47 -8.48 0.97 5.00
N SER A 48 -8.48 2.28 5.25
CA SER A 48 -9.08 3.24 4.34
C SER A 48 -8.21 3.53 3.12
N SER A 49 -6.88 3.57 3.27
CA SER A 49 -5.97 3.73 2.14
C SER A 49 -6.01 2.50 1.23
N GLU A 50 -6.00 1.28 1.78
CA GLU A 50 -6.15 0.04 1.01
C GLU A 50 -7.43 0.03 0.15
N PHE A 51 -8.53 0.51 0.72
CA PHE A 51 -9.78 0.66 -0.03
C PHE A 51 -9.67 1.66 -1.18
N ASP A 52 -8.90 2.73 -0.99
CA ASP A 52 -8.74 3.81 -1.95
C ASP A 52 -7.92 3.40 -3.18
N SER A 53 -7.29 2.21 -3.20
CA SER A 53 -6.63 1.66 -4.40
C SER A 53 -7.57 1.63 -5.61
N LYS A 54 -8.87 1.42 -5.38
CA LYS A 54 -9.89 1.52 -6.44
C LYS A 54 -10.01 2.94 -7.02
N HIS A 55 -9.82 3.98 -6.20
CA HIS A 55 -9.88 5.37 -6.65
C HIS A 55 -8.68 5.68 -7.52
N PHE A 56 -7.50 5.18 -7.14
CA PHE A 56 -6.30 5.28 -7.95
C PHE A 56 -6.42 4.55 -9.28
N LEU A 57 -6.87 3.28 -9.27
CA LEU A 57 -7.09 2.54 -10.51
C LEU A 57 -8.09 3.27 -11.44
N ASN A 58 -9.22 3.74 -10.90
CA ASN A 58 -10.20 4.49 -11.67
C ASN A 58 -9.63 5.81 -12.23
N TYR A 59 -8.75 6.48 -11.49
CA TYR A 59 -8.06 7.67 -11.95
C TYR A 59 -7.15 7.34 -13.14
N LEU A 60 -6.31 6.31 -13.02
CA LEU A 60 -5.42 5.85 -14.10
C LEU A 60 -6.20 5.46 -15.36
N MET A 61 -7.27 4.66 -15.21
CA MET A 61 -8.08 4.21 -16.36
C MET A 61 -8.82 5.34 -17.09
N LYS A 62 -9.00 6.50 -16.44
CA LYS A 62 -9.64 7.69 -17.05
C LYS A 62 -8.65 8.63 -17.73
N ARG A 63 -7.34 8.45 -17.51
CA ARG A 63 -6.28 9.30 -18.06
C ARG A 63 -5.87 8.82 -19.45
N THR A 64 -6.72 9.10 -20.44
CA THR A 64 -6.47 8.73 -21.86
C THR A 64 -5.30 9.49 -22.49
N ASP A 65 -4.78 10.50 -21.81
CA ASP A 65 -3.59 11.26 -22.19
C ASP A 65 -2.26 10.55 -21.81
N LEU A 66 -2.31 9.51 -20.97
CA LEU A 66 -1.14 8.73 -20.59
C LEU A 66 -0.87 7.62 -21.59
N ASN A 67 0.40 7.47 -22.00
CA ASN A 67 0.86 6.32 -22.76
C ASN A 67 1.35 5.23 -21.81
N LEU A 68 0.44 4.42 -21.29
CA LEU A 68 0.72 3.31 -20.38
C LEU A 68 0.91 2.01 -21.18
N SER A 69 1.96 1.27 -20.86
CA SER A 69 2.29 -0.04 -21.41
C SER A 69 1.29 -1.11 -20.94
N ASP A 70 1.13 -2.16 -21.75
CA ASP A 70 0.30 -3.30 -21.39
C ASP A 70 0.81 -3.99 -20.11
N GLU A 71 2.13 -4.04 -19.92
CA GLU A 71 2.77 -4.56 -18.71
C GLU A 71 2.46 -3.74 -17.47
N PHE A 72 2.42 -2.40 -17.59
CA PHE A 72 1.97 -1.53 -16.51
C PHE A 72 0.49 -1.76 -16.19
N LEU A 73 -0.37 -1.86 -17.21
CA LEU A 73 -1.81 -2.09 -17.02
C LEU A 73 -2.08 -3.45 -16.33
N GLU A 74 -1.37 -4.50 -16.74
CA GLU A 74 -1.41 -5.81 -16.07
C GLU A 74 -0.97 -5.69 -14.60
N PHE A 75 0.15 -4.99 -14.35
CA PHE A 75 0.67 -4.77 -13.01
C PHE A 75 -0.34 -4.07 -12.10
N VAL A 76 -0.88 -2.91 -12.50
CA VAL A 76 -1.80 -2.14 -11.63
C VAL A 76 -3.12 -2.87 -11.40
N CYS A 77 -3.57 -3.71 -12.33
CA CYS A 77 -4.76 -4.53 -12.11
C CYS A 77 -4.51 -5.62 -11.06
N LEU A 78 -3.37 -6.32 -11.12
CA LEU A 78 -3.02 -7.34 -10.13
C LEU A 78 -2.75 -6.75 -8.76
N TRP A 79 -1.97 -5.67 -8.73
CA TRP A 79 -1.73 -4.86 -7.56
C TRP A 79 -3.04 -4.46 -6.88
N HIS A 80 -3.99 -3.88 -7.63
CA HIS A 80 -5.29 -3.49 -7.09
C HIS A 80 -6.07 -4.66 -6.47
N LEU A 81 -5.97 -5.87 -7.03
CA LEU A 81 -6.65 -7.05 -6.47
C LEU A 81 -6.09 -7.42 -5.10
N ASP A 82 -4.76 -7.30 -4.92
CA ASP A 82 -4.10 -7.53 -3.65
C ASP A 82 -4.53 -6.45 -2.62
N GLU A 83 -4.57 -5.17 -2.98
CA GLU A 83 -5.01 -4.10 -2.06
C GLU A 83 -6.48 -4.26 -1.64
N GLN A 84 -7.34 -4.69 -2.56
CA GLN A 84 -8.72 -5.03 -2.19
C GLN A 84 -8.79 -6.24 -1.27
N ASN A 85 -7.87 -7.20 -1.39
CA ASN A 85 -7.74 -8.30 -0.45
C ASN A 85 -7.24 -7.80 0.93
N HIS A 86 -6.32 -6.85 0.98
CA HIS A 86 -5.82 -6.25 2.22
C HIS A 86 -6.90 -5.45 2.93
N TYR A 87 -7.60 -4.57 2.21
CA TYR A 87 -8.78 -3.85 2.70
C TYR A 87 -9.80 -4.80 3.35
N ARG A 88 -10.14 -5.92 2.70
CA ARG A 88 -11.10 -6.89 3.26
C ARG A 88 -10.60 -7.50 4.57
N GLY A 89 -9.29 -7.71 4.69
CA GLY A 89 -8.63 -8.14 5.91
C GLY A 89 -8.72 -7.10 7.01
N LEU A 90 -8.24 -5.88 6.75
CA LEU A 90 -8.27 -4.78 7.71
C LEU A 90 -9.68 -4.39 8.12
N ARG A 91 -10.67 -4.49 7.22
CA ARG A 91 -12.09 -4.32 7.54
C ARG A 91 -12.57 -5.33 8.58
N LYS A 92 -12.20 -6.60 8.43
CA LYS A 92 -12.52 -7.64 9.41
C LYS A 92 -11.80 -7.39 10.74
N ILE A 93 -10.52 -7.03 10.69
CA ILE A 93 -9.69 -6.76 11.86
C ILE A 93 -10.25 -5.56 12.63
N ASN A 94 -10.52 -4.43 11.96
CA ASN A 94 -11.13 -3.25 12.57
C ASN A 94 -12.48 -3.58 13.23
N SER A 95 -13.33 -4.35 12.55
CA SER A 95 -14.61 -4.77 13.09
C SER A 95 -14.46 -5.55 14.41
N VAL A 96 -13.51 -6.49 14.45
CA VAL A 96 -13.26 -7.36 15.61
C VAL A 96 -12.58 -6.59 16.74
N LEU A 97 -11.53 -5.81 16.46
CA LEU A 97 -10.75 -5.11 17.47
C LEU A 97 -11.54 -3.98 18.13
N TYR A 98 -12.38 -3.27 17.37
CA TYR A 98 -13.08 -2.08 17.83
C TYR A 98 -14.60 -2.28 18.00
N ASN A 99 -15.06 -3.53 17.89
CA ASN A 99 -16.47 -3.90 18.02
C ASN A 99 -17.39 -3.05 17.11
N GLN A 100 -16.91 -2.73 15.91
CA GLN A 100 -17.66 -1.97 14.91
C GLN A 100 -18.31 -2.96 13.94
N SER A 101 -19.57 -2.71 13.55
CA SER A 101 -20.19 -3.54 12.52
C SER A 101 -19.53 -3.27 11.17
N GLU A 102 -19.29 -4.33 10.41
CA GLU A 102 -18.67 -4.17 9.09
C GLU A 102 -19.55 -3.34 8.14
N ASN A 103 -20.89 -3.37 8.32
CA ASN A 103 -21.82 -2.49 7.60
C ASN A 103 -21.60 -1.00 7.89
N LEU A 104 -21.27 -0.64 9.13
CA LEU A 104 -20.97 0.75 9.49
C LEU A 104 -19.65 1.21 8.85
N ILE A 105 -18.65 0.32 8.85
CA ILE A 105 -17.40 0.55 8.14
C ILE A 105 -17.68 0.80 6.65
N ASP A 106 -18.50 -0.04 6.02
CA ASP A 106 -18.86 0.07 4.59
C ASP A 106 -19.56 1.39 4.26
N GLN A 107 -20.47 1.84 5.12
CA GLN A 107 -21.17 3.11 4.92
C GLN A 107 -20.21 4.30 4.97
N ARG A 108 -19.30 4.30 5.95
CA ARG A 108 -18.30 5.36 6.10
C ARG A 108 -17.31 5.38 4.94
N ILE A 109 -16.77 4.21 4.58
CA ILE A 109 -15.73 4.12 3.55
C ILE A 109 -16.28 4.49 2.16
N LYS A 110 -17.53 4.13 1.84
CA LYS A 110 -18.18 4.51 0.58
C LYS A 110 -18.41 6.02 0.43
N SER A 111 -18.39 6.78 1.52
CA SER A 111 -18.58 8.23 1.49
C SER A 111 -17.31 9.00 1.12
N ARG A 112 -16.15 8.33 1.12
CA ARG A 112 -14.85 8.92 0.77
C ARG A 112 -14.84 9.40 -0.67
N LYS A 113 -14.21 10.56 -0.89
CA LYS A 113 -14.05 11.17 -2.20
C LYS A 113 -12.57 11.45 -2.42
N PRO A 114 -11.96 10.92 -3.49
CA PRO A 114 -10.56 11.21 -3.78
C PRO A 114 -10.41 12.62 -4.36
N ASP A 115 -9.31 13.29 -4.01
CA ASP A 115 -8.84 14.50 -4.70
C ASP A 115 -7.41 14.31 -5.18
N PHE A 116 -7.25 14.14 -6.49
CA PHE A 116 -5.94 13.96 -7.13
C PHE A 116 -5.23 15.29 -7.44
N GLY A 117 -5.82 16.44 -7.16
CA GLY A 117 -5.28 17.74 -7.54
C GLY A 117 -3.86 17.96 -7.03
N SER A 118 -3.63 17.71 -5.74
CA SER A 118 -2.33 17.88 -5.08
C SER A 118 -1.26 16.88 -5.51
N VAL A 119 -1.66 15.67 -5.92
CA VAL A 119 -0.73 14.59 -6.29
C VAL A 119 -0.54 14.46 -7.81
N SER A 120 -1.35 15.15 -8.61
CA SER A 120 -1.37 15.07 -10.08
C SER A 120 0.00 15.32 -10.72
N THR A 121 0.83 16.18 -10.11
CA THR A 121 2.21 16.47 -10.57
C THR A 121 3.17 15.29 -10.45
N PHE A 122 2.86 14.31 -9.62
CA PHE A 122 3.61 13.06 -9.46
C PHE A 122 3.09 11.94 -10.39
N LEU A 123 1.95 12.16 -11.06
CA LEU A 123 1.24 11.17 -11.87
C LEU A 123 1.16 11.61 -13.34
N ARG A 124 2.31 12.00 -13.90
CA ARG A 124 2.41 12.65 -15.22
C ARG A 124 2.58 11.67 -16.36
N ASP A 125 3.28 10.57 -16.11
CA ASP A 125 3.64 9.55 -17.08
C ASP A 125 3.89 8.22 -16.34
N GLU A 126 4.05 7.13 -17.09
CA GLU A 126 4.28 5.80 -16.51
C GLU A 126 5.49 5.75 -15.57
N PHE A 127 6.59 6.44 -15.92
CA PHE A 127 7.81 6.47 -15.10
C PHE A 127 7.57 7.08 -13.72
N THR A 128 6.94 8.26 -13.69
CA THR A 128 6.63 8.96 -12.44
C THR A 128 5.61 8.19 -11.59
N ILE A 129 4.60 7.59 -12.23
CA ILE A 129 3.62 6.74 -11.54
C ILE A 129 4.27 5.49 -10.93
N LEU A 130 5.12 4.79 -11.69
CA LEU A 130 5.84 3.61 -11.19
C LEU A 130 6.79 3.97 -10.04
N LEU A 131 7.46 5.13 -10.08
CA LEU A 131 8.28 5.59 -8.97
C LEU A 131 7.44 5.93 -7.73
N SER A 132 6.27 6.56 -7.90
CA SER A 132 5.34 6.82 -6.80
C SER A 132 4.87 5.53 -6.15
N ILE A 133 4.39 4.57 -6.94
CA ILE A 133 4.01 3.24 -6.44
C ILE A 133 5.20 2.58 -5.75
N ALA A 134 6.38 2.50 -6.39
CA ALA A 134 7.55 1.88 -5.78
C ALA A 134 7.95 2.52 -4.43
N PHE A 135 7.73 3.83 -4.27
CA PHE A 135 7.99 4.54 -3.02
C PHE A 135 6.98 4.18 -1.92
N ASP A 136 5.69 4.15 -2.23
CA ASP A 136 4.64 3.78 -1.27
C ASP A 136 4.82 2.32 -0.85
N GLU A 137 4.92 1.39 -1.81
CA GLU A 137 5.02 -0.04 -1.56
C GLU A 137 6.22 -0.43 -0.67
N ILE A 138 7.38 0.18 -0.90
CA ILE A 138 8.56 -0.13 -0.08
C ILE A 138 8.43 0.49 1.31
N THR A 139 7.69 1.59 1.45
CA THR A 139 7.39 2.24 2.74
C THR A 139 6.38 1.41 3.52
N SER A 140 5.26 1.02 2.91
CA SER A 140 4.25 0.10 3.45
C SER A 140 4.83 -1.25 3.85
N THR A 141 5.71 -1.83 3.02
CA THR A 141 6.47 -3.05 3.37
C THR A 141 7.20 -2.91 4.72
N ARG A 142 7.76 -1.73 5.01
CA ARG A 142 8.47 -1.48 6.27
C ARG A 142 7.51 -1.16 7.40
N ALA A 143 6.43 -0.42 7.15
CA ALA A 143 5.40 -0.13 8.14
C ALA A 143 4.76 -1.43 8.66
N TYR A 144 4.29 -2.30 7.77
CA TYR A 144 3.72 -3.60 8.18
C TYR A 144 4.70 -4.47 8.97
N LYS A 145 6.00 -4.42 8.66
CA LYS A 145 7.03 -5.14 9.45
C LYS A 145 7.18 -4.59 10.86
N GLN A 146 6.98 -3.28 11.08
CA GLN A 146 7.01 -2.69 12.43
C GLN A 146 5.81 -3.17 13.27
N ASP A 147 4.68 -3.46 12.62
CA ASP A 147 3.47 -3.94 13.29
C ASP A 147 3.45 -5.46 13.59
N PHE A 148 4.48 -6.22 13.18
CA PHE A 148 4.52 -7.67 13.45
C PHE A 148 4.34 -7.99 14.94
N ASP A 149 5.05 -7.28 15.83
CA ASP A 149 4.97 -7.52 17.27
C ASP A 149 3.57 -7.19 17.82
N LEU A 150 2.92 -6.15 17.30
CA LEU A 150 1.56 -5.80 17.67
C LEU A 150 0.61 -6.94 17.28
N PHE A 151 0.63 -7.38 16.03
CA PHE A 151 -0.24 -8.45 15.53
C PHE A 151 0.03 -9.79 16.20
N ASP A 152 1.29 -10.12 16.49
CA ASP A 152 1.68 -11.32 17.24
C ASP A 152 1.10 -11.30 18.67
N SER A 153 0.97 -10.11 19.28
CA SER A 153 0.41 -9.94 20.63
C SER A 153 -1.13 -10.00 20.70
N LEU A 154 -1.85 -10.00 19.57
CA LEU A 154 -3.31 -9.99 19.55
C LEU A 154 -3.94 -11.34 19.88
N GLY A 155 -3.17 -12.44 19.80
CA GLY A 155 -3.58 -13.79 20.20
C GLY A 155 -3.77 -14.76 19.04
N PRO A 156 -4.80 -14.58 18.18
CA PRO A 156 -5.04 -15.49 17.06
C PRO A 156 -3.89 -15.50 16.05
N CYS A 157 -3.36 -16.68 15.75
CA CYS A 157 -2.25 -16.84 14.80
C CYS A 157 -2.59 -16.38 13.37
N CYS A 158 -3.88 -16.32 13.02
CA CYS A 158 -4.33 -15.80 11.73
C CYS A 158 -4.00 -14.31 11.55
N LEU A 159 -3.94 -13.51 12.63
CA LEU A 159 -3.54 -12.10 12.57
C LEU A 159 -2.05 -11.94 12.24
N SER A 160 -1.19 -12.67 12.96
CA SER A 160 0.25 -12.78 12.66
C SER A 160 0.51 -13.26 11.23
N THR A 161 -0.28 -14.23 10.78
CA THR A 161 -0.17 -14.75 9.41
C THR A 161 -0.59 -13.71 8.39
N TRP A 162 -1.69 -12.99 8.65
CA TRP A 162 -2.24 -11.98 7.76
C TRP A 162 -1.26 -10.83 7.52
N ILE A 163 -0.69 -10.24 8.58
CA ILE A 163 0.24 -9.10 8.47
C ILE A 163 1.50 -9.47 7.68
N ARG A 164 1.97 -10.72 7.83
CA ARG A 164 3.13 -11.23 7.09
C ARG A 164 2.82 -11.53 5.63
N TYR A 165 1.57 -11.84 5.30
CA TYR A 165 1.14 -11.99 3.90
C TYR A 165 0.95 -10.63 3.23
N ALA A 166 0.30 -9.67 3.88
CA ALA A 166 0.20 -8.30 3.40
C ALA A 166 1.60 -7.71 3.13
N ALA A 167 2.50 -7.74 4.11
CA ALA A 167 3.89 -7.26 3.95
C ALA A 167 4.69 -7.97 2.84
N ARG A 168 4.28 -9.18 2.43
CA ARG A 168 4.92 -9.92 1.34
C ARG A 168 4.35 -9.50 -0.02
N ASP A 169 3.07 -9.14 -0.07
CA ASP A 169 2.45 -8.58 -1.27
C ASP A 169 3.06 -7.20 -1.57
N GLU A 170 3.16 -6.30 -0.58
CA GLU A 170 3.85 -5.00 -0.73
C GLU A 170 5.26 -5.15 -1.32
N ALA A 171 6.02 -6.12 -0.79
CA ALA A 171 7.37 -6.38 -1.26
C ALA A 171 7.40 -6.92 -2.70
N ALA A 172 6.35 -7.64 -3.13
CA ALA A 172 6.18 -8.07 -4.50
C ALA A 172 5.74 -6.93 -5.41
N HIS A 173 4.83 -6.06 -4.98
CA HIS A 173 4.38 -4.88 -5.69
C HIS A 173 5.54 -3.91 -5.94
N TYR A 174 6.30 -3.59 -4.90
CA TYR A 174 7.58 -2.88 -5.02
C TYR A 174 8.51 -3.54 -6.05
N GLY A 175 8.73 -4.85 -5.93
CA GLY A 175 9.59 -5.59 -6.84
C GLY A 175 9.12 -5.55 -8.31
N ASN A 176 7.80 -5.57 -8.52
CA ASN A 176 7.18 -5.47 -9.83
C ASN A 176 7.34 -4.07 -10.42
N ALA A 177 7.08 -3.02 -9.65
CA ALA A 177 7.27 -1.64 -10.08
C ALA A 177 8.74 -1.38 -10.48
N MET A 178 9.69 -1.83 -9.66
CA MET A 178 11.12 -1.75 -9.96
C MET A 178 11.52 -2.52 -11.22
N LYS A 179 10.89 -3.67 -11.47
CA LYS A 179 11.12 -4.46 -12.68
C LYS A 179 10.65 -3.70 -13.92
N LEU A 180 9.46 -3.10 -13.89
CA LEU A 180 8.92 -2.31 -14.99
C LEU A 180 9.73 -1.04 -15.23
N LEU A 181 10.19 -0.36 -14.17
CA LEU A 181 11.11 0.77 -14.28
C LEU A 181 12.38 0.40 -15.04
N LYS A 182 13.00 -0.75 -14.74
CA LYS A 182 14.20 -1.23 -15.44
C LYS A 182 13.92 -1.63 -16.89
N LEU A 183 12.76 -2.23 -17.13
CA LEU A 183 12.38 -2.72 -18.46
C LEU A 183 12.10 -1.56 -19.43
N HIS A 184 11.34 -0.55 -19.00
CA HIS A 184 10.82 0.48 -19.89
C HIS A 184 11.47 1.85 -19.73
N HIS A 185 12.08 2.17 -18.57
CA HIS A 185 12.46 3.54 -18.21
C HIS A 185 13.90 3.71 -17.72
N SER A 186 14.79 2.76 -18.02
CA SER A 186 16.19 2.81 -17.60
C SER A 186 16.94 4.08 -18.04
N CYS A 187 16.58 4.64 -19.20
CA CYS A 187 17.16 5.88 -19.71
C CYS A 187 16.81 7.13 -18.88
N ARG A 188 15.84 7.04 -17.95
CA ARG A 188 15.36 8.15 -17.13
C ARG A 188 15.78 8.06 -15.66
N PHE A 189 16.60 7.08 -15.28
CA PHE A 189 16.95 6.86 -13.86
C PHE A 189 17.67 8.04 -13.19
N GLU A 190 18.33 8.90 -13.96
CA GLU A 190 18.93 10.15 -13.45
C GLU A 190 17.89 11.15 -12.91
N GLU A 191 16.62 11.04 -13.32
CA GLU A 191 15.52 11.86 -12.79
C GLU A 191 15.05 11.41 -11.40
N ALA A 192 15.26 10.13 -11.06
CA ALA A 192 14.69 9.51 -9.87
C ALA A 192 15.11 10.15 -8.54
N PRO A 193 16.39 10.55 -8.30
CA PRO A 193 16.79 11.16 -7.04
C PRO A 193 15.98 12.43 -6.72
N ARG A 194 15.86 13.33 -7.70
CA ARG A 194 15.12 14.58 -7.55
C ARG A 194 13.62 14.31 -7.37
N PHE A 195 13.06 13.40 -8.15
CA PHE A 195 11.64 13.06 -8.04
C PHE A 195 11.28 12.49 -6.67
N LEU A 196 12.11 11.62 -6.11
CA LEU A 196 11.91 11.08 -4.76
C LEU A 196 12.10 12.14 -3.66
N ASP A 197 13.01 13.11 -3.87
CA ASP A 197 13.12 14.27 -2.97
C ASP A 197 11.85 15.12 -3.00
N ASP A 198 11.25 15.31 -4.18
CA ASP A 198 9.99 16.05 -4.33
C ASP A 198 8.83 15.33 -3.61
N ILE A 199 8.77 13.99 -3.64
CA ILE A 199 7.77 13.20 -2.89
C ILE A 199 7.95 13.39 -1.38
N ILE A 200 9.16 13.23 -0.86
CA ILE A 200 9.42 13.40 0.58
C ILE A 200 9.07 14.82 1.03
N ASN A 201 9.44 15.84 0.25
CA ASN A 201 9.11 17.23 0.56
C ASN A 201 7.59 17.48 0.55
N PHE A 202 6.86 16.79 -0.33
CA PHE A 202 5.41 16.88 -0.41
C PHE A 202 4.75 16.26 0.83
N GLU A 203 5.10 15.04 1.21
CA GLU A 203 4.51 14.32 2.34
C GLU A 203 4.89 14.93 3.70
N THR A 204 6.09 15.51 3.81
CA THR A 204 6.57 16.10 5.08
C THR A 204 6.23 17.58 5.22
N SER A 205 5.54 18.15 4.23
CA SER A 205 5.02 19.51 4.27
C SER A 205 4.00 19.67 5.39
N HIS A 206 4.03 20.81 6.10
CA HIS A 206 3.05 21.12 7.15
C HIS A 206 1.61 21.27 6.64
N ARG A 207 1.42 21.30 5.31
CA ARG A 207 0.12 21.37 4.65
C ARG A 207 -0.32 20.04 4.07
N PHE A 208 0.49 18.99 4.23
CA PHE A 208 0.14 17.67 3.76
C PHE A 208 -1.07 17.15 4.52
N THR A 209 -1.96 16.50 3.77
CA THR A 209 -3.14 15.82 4.29
C THR A 209 -3.50 14.78 3.25
N TYR A 210 -3.66 13.54 3.66
CA TYR A 210 -4.03 12.46 2.75
C TYR A 210 -5.40 12.71 2.11
N GLN A 211 -5.48 12.59 0.77
CA GLN A 211 -6.66 12.96 -0.03
C GLN A 211 -7.43 11.75 -0.58
N ASN A 212 -7.34 10.60 0.08
CA ASN A 212 -8.03 9.36 -0.32
C ASN A 212 -7.62 8.87 -1.73
N THR A 213 -6.37 9.13 -2.11
CA THR A 213 -5.82 8.88 -3.46
C THR A 213 -5.16 7.51 -3.60
N PHE A 214 -5.11 6.72 -2.53
CA PHE A 214 -4.16 5.63 -2.27
C PHE A 214 -2.72 6.12 -2.18
N ILE A 215 -2.23 6.80 -3.23
CA ILE A 215 -0.85 7.24 -3.31
C ILE A 215 -0.55 8.35 -2.30
N PHE A 216 0.62 8.25 -1.66
CA PHE A 216 1.11 9.14 -0.61
C PHE A 216 0.12 9.20 0.55
N ASP A 217 -0.14 8.07 1.19
CA ASP A 217 -1.00 7.95 2.37
C ASP A 217 -0.23 8.00 3.70
N HIS A 218 1.06 8.36 3.69
CA HIS A 218 1.94 8.40 4.85
C HIS A 218 1.63 9.56 5.85
N ASP A 219 0.37 9.71 6.26
CA ASP A 219 -0.17 10.82 7.09
C ASP A 219 -0.41 10.40 8.55
N THR A 220 0.35 9.41 9.04
CA THR A 220 0.33 8.95 10.43
C THR A 220 1.74 8.99 11.04
N ASP A 221 1.84 8.94 12.37
CA ASP A 221 3.13 8.95 13.08
C ASP A 221 3.96 7.67 12.91
N ASP A 222 3.42 6.64 12.24
CA ASP A 222 4.18 5.46 11.82
C ASP A 222 5.20 5.78 10.71
N PHE A 223 4.98 6.88 9.98
CA PHE A 223 5.80 7.27 8.84
C PHE A 223 6.78 8.39 9.19
N SER A 224 7.86 8.02 9.86
CA SER A 224 8.94 8.97 10.17
C SER A 224 9.70 9.41 8.91
N LEU A 225 10.26 10.63 8.92
CA LEU A 225 11.17 11.12 7.87
C LEU A 225 12.36 10.17 7.64
N ASP A 226 12.85 9.49 8.67
CA ASP A 226 13.90 8.49 8.54
C ASP A 226 13.42 7.26 7.73
N LEU A 227 12.19 6.80 7.97
CA LEU A 227 11.58 5.71 7.19
C LEU A 227 11.48 6.08 5.70
N LEU A 228 10.96 7.27 5.40
CA LEU A 228 10.83 7.79 4.03
C LEU A 228 12.20 7.91 3.33
N ASN A 229 13.22 8.41 4.04
CA ASN A 229 14.58 8.49 3.50
C ASN A 229 15.20 7.11 3.23
N ARG A 230 14.94 6.11 4.09
CA ARG A 230 15.38 4.72 3.86
C ARG A 230 14.67 4.11 2.64
N SER A 231 13.38 4.38 2.44
CA SER A 231 12.62 4.01 1.24
C SER A 231 13.26 4.54 -0.02
N ARG A 232 13.48 5.87 -0.06
CA ARG A 232 14.17 6.53 -1.16
C ARG A 232 15.55 5.93 -1.42
N HIS A 233 16.37 5.75 -0.39
CA HIS A 233 17.73 5.21 -0.56
C HIS A 233 17.72 3.81 -1.20
N THR A 234 16.79 2.96 -0.77
CA THR A 234 16.66 1.59 -1.28
C THR A 234 16.28 1.57 -2.77
N ILE A 235 15.36 2.45 -3.19
CA ILE A 235 15.00 2.61 -4.61
C ILE A 235 16.24 3.01 -5.41
N LEU A 236 16.93 4.07 -5.00
CA LEU A 236 18.11 4.59 -5.72
C LEU A 236 19.24 3.57 -5.81
N GLU A 237 19.46 2.78 -4.75
CA GLU A 237 20.45 1.70 -4.78
C GLU A 237 20.08 0.64 -5.81
N LEU A 238 18.81 0.20 -5.86
CA LEU A 238 18.36 -0.83 -6.80
C LEU A 238 18.34 -0.35 -8.26
N LEU A 239 18.00 0.92 -8.52
CA LEU A 239 18.06 1.50 -9.87
C LEU A 239 19.48 1.50 -10.43
N ARG A 240 20.49 1.70 -9.59
CA ARG A 240 21.91 1.69 -10.00
C ARG A 240 22.48 0.31 -10.27
N ARG A 241 21.84 -0.76 -9.79
CA ARG A 241 22.32 -2.13 -10.03
C ARG A 241 22.05 -2.54 -11.48
N PRO A 242 23.05 -3.06 -12.21
CA PRO A 242 22.83 -3.63 -13.54
C PRO A 242 21.75 -4.72 -13.48
N SER A 243 20.99 -4.84 -14.57
CA SER A 243 19.92 -5.82 -14.70
C SER A 243 20.45 -7.24 -14.87
#